data_AF-A0A2K4ADZ2-F1
#
_entry.id   AF-A0A2K4ADZ2-F1
#
_cell.length_a   1.000
_cell.length_b   1.000
_cell.length_c   1.000
_cell.angle_alpha   90.00
_cell.angle_beta   90.00
_cell.angle_gamma   90.00
#
_symmetry.space_group_name_H-M   'P 1'
#
loop_
_entity.id
_entity.type
_entity.pdbx_description
1 polymer ?
#
loop_
_entity_poly.entity_id
_entity_poly.type
_entity_poly.pdbx_seq_one_letter_code
_entity_poly.pdbx_strand_id
1 'polypeptide(L)'
;MSDNLKYWLERAKNVMDAESLVDAQAIIEIERIILLMYAEITKELLAFYAKYAKDTGLSIQEVKKMADSFDVQAFSNKAKQFVERKDFSEEANQSLKQYNLTMKISREKLLKQQLDLIVKDSSLNLQNKIEDKLSDAVNREVKRQAHILGEHVQIDDTEVKAVVNSNFKGAIWSTRLWNDMELVQKEVERVTSHIVIRGRHPNEFVSEFKKQTNSTTYNASRLLVTESARVQTESQKIAYLKDLGEDGEYKYVAKIDSKTSKLCHSLNGKTFKVKDMVPGVNAPPMHPWCRSTTVPHVGSWRDKFFKEREGKYQVENKESGKEKLQEKAKKEMLEMISNGKIKMQLNNEKQQRHILNTNEYNNKKNNSSFLPSYITIDSNEIEKMTKKEFIDFPVLFDDEGNFRKKQVIDYKKIIGKSYVNGKYIETKLGKVHYSKTGFHVVPYIKKE
;
A
#
# COMPACT_ATOMS: atom_id res chain seq x y z
N MET A 1 31.30 -13.48 -17.17
CA MET A 1 30.74 -13.62 -15.80
C MET A 1 30.38 -15.07 -15.62
N SER A 2 30.67 -15.70 -14.47
CA SER A 2 30.17 -17.04 -14.18
C SER A 2 28.63 -17.03 -14.19
N ASP A 3 28.01 -18.13 -14.61
CA ASP A 3 26.54 -18.26 -14.67
C ASP A 3 25.87 -17.98 -13.32
N ASN A 4 26.56 -18.26 -12.21
CA ASN A 4 26.14 -17.98 -10.84
C ASN A 4 25.99 -16.47 -10.54
N LEU A 5 26.99 -15.66 -10.90
CA LEU A 5 26.92 -14.22 -10.67
C LEU A 5 25.78 -13.60 -11.49
N LYS A 6 25.55 -14.10 -12.70
CA LYS A 6 24.43 -13.65 -13.55
C LYS A 6 23.08 -13.98 -12.90
N TYR A 7 22.90 -15.19 -12.37
CA TYR A 7 21.71 -15.59 -11.62
C TYR A 7 21.42 -14.64 -10.44
N TRP A 8 22.42 -14.36 -9.59
CA TRP A 8 22.23 -13.47 -8.44
C TRP A 8 21.92 -12.03 -8.83
N LEU A 9 22.56 -11.52 -9.88
CA LEU A 9 22.29 -10.17 -10.37
C LEU A 9 20.88 -10.04 -10.96
N GLU A 10 20.42 -11.04 -11.70
CA GLU A 10 19.05 -11.08 -12.24
C GLU A 10 18.02 -11.18 -11.11
N ARG A 11 18.27 -12.04 -10.12
CA ARG A 11 17.42 -12.14 -8.92
C ARG A 11 17.38 -10.83 -8.14
N ALA A 12 18.54 -10.19 -7.92
CA ALA A 12 18.60 -8.90 -7.25
C ALA A 12 17.81 -7.84 -8.00
N LYS A 13 17.88 -7.81 -9.33
CA LYS A 13 17.07 -6.91 -10.16
C LYS A 13 15.58 -7.15 -9.96
N ASN A 14 15.13 -8.40 -10.03
CA ASN A 14 13.72 -8.76 -9.82
C ASN A 14 13.24 -8.38 -8.43
N VAL A 15 14.06 -8.57 -7.39
CA VAL A 15 13.75 -8.15 -6.02
C VAL A 15 13.65 -6.63 -5.92
N MET A 16 14.61 -5.89 -6.47
CA MET A 16 14.60 -4.43 -6.46
C MET A 16 13.37 -3.86 -7.15
N ASP A 17 12.89 -4.49 -8.23
CA ASP A 17 11.68 -4.07 -8.94
C ASP A 17 10.41 -4.44 -8.19
N ALA A 18 10.32 -5.66 -7.64
CA ALA A 18 9.20 -6.07 -6.80
C ALA A 18 9.07 -5.18 -5.56
N GLU A 19 10.13 -4.98 -4.79
CA GLU A 19 10.09 -4.14 -3.58
C GLU A 19 9.78 -2.67 -3.91
N SER A 20 10.25 -2.15 -5.06
CA SER A 20 9.87 -0.81 -5.51
C SER A 20 8.35 -0.68 -5.75
N LEU A 21 7.69 -1.72 -6.26
CA LEU A 21 6.24 -1.73 -6.43
C LEU A 21 5.51 -1.81 -5.09
N VAL A 22 5.98 -2.67 -4.17
CA VAL A 22 5.37 -2.77 -2.83
C VAL A 22 5.54 -1.45 -2.06
N ASP A 23 6.70 -0.80 -2.17
CA ASP A 23 6.93 0.52 -1.58
C ASP A 23 6.02 1.59 -2.20
N ALA A 24 5.86 1.60 -3.53
CA ALA A 24 4.94 2.53 -4.20
C ALA A 24 3.49 2.36 -3.72
N GLN A 25 3.01 1.12 -3.53
CA GLN A 25 1.68 0.86 -3.00
C GLN A 25 1.52 1.35 -1.55
N ALA A 26 2.53 1.15 -0.72
CA ALA A 26 2.51 1.64 0.66
C ALA A 26 2.56 3.18 0.73
N ILE A 27 3.28 3.83 -0.19
CA ILE A 27 3.32 5.30 -0.31
C ILE A 27 1.94 5.87 -0.62
N ILE A 28 1.17 5.24 -1.53
CA ILE A 28 -0.21 5.68 -1.84
C ILE A 28 -1.09 5.65 -0.58
N GLU A 29 -0.92 4.65 0.27
CA GLU A 29 -1.70 4.55 1.51
C GLU A 29 -1.27 5.58 2.56
N ILE A 30 0.04 5.84 2.69
CA ILE A 30 0.58 6.92 3.52
C ILE A 30 0.05 8.28 3.05
N GLU A 31 0.06 8.53 1.74
CA GLU A 31 -0.50 9.73 1.11
C GLU A 31 -1.98 9.88 1.47
N ARG A 32 -2.76 8.80 1.40
CA ARG A 32 -4.18 8.81 1.75
C ARG A 32 -4.41 9.18 3.21
N ILE A 33 -3.66 8.61 4.15
CA ILE A 33 -3.79 8.91 5.58
C ILE A 33 -3.49 10.40 5.85
N ILE A 34 -2.39 10.91 5.29
CA ILE A 34 -1.98 12.31 5.49
C ILE A 34 -2.99 13.27 4.85
N LEU A 35 -3.49 12.96 3.64
CA LEU A 35 -4.51 13.78 2.99
C LEU A 35 -5.80 13.85 3.81
N LEU A 36 -6.24 12.73 4.38
CA LEU A 36 -7.42 12.68 5.24
C LEU A 36 -7.22 13.47 6.53
N MET A 37 -6.06 13.36 7.17
CA MET A 37 -5.70 14.15 8.36
C MET A 37 -5.85 15.65 8.10
N TYR A 38 -5.22 16.18 7.05
CA TYR A 38 -5.31 17.61 6.73
C TYR A 38 -6.72 18.04 6.30
N ALA A 39 -7.47 17.17 5.61
CA ALA A 39 -8.86 17.44 5.25
C ALA A 39 -9.76 17.52 6.50
N GLU A 40 -9.56 16.64 7.47
CA GLU A 40 -10.31 16.63 8.73
C GLU A 40 -9.97 17.84 9.59
N ILE A 41 -8.68 18.18 9.73
CA ILE A 41 -8.25 19.42 10.39
C ILE A 41 -8.92 20.64 9.74
N THR A 42 -8.89 20.73 8.40
CA THR A 42 -9.49 21.85 7.67
C THR A 42 -11.00 21.92 7.89
N LYS A 43 -11.68 20.77 7.88
CA LYS A 43 -13.12 20.66 8.15
C LYS A 43 -13.46 21.14 9.56
N GLU A 44 -12.73 20.72 10.58
CA GLU A 44 -12.96 21.14 11.97
C GLU A 44 -12.70 22.63 12.16
N LEU A 45 -11.64 23.17 11.54
CA LEU A 45 -11.35 24.60 11.55
C LEU A 45 -12.46 25.43 10.87
N LEU A 46 -12.98 24.96 9.72
CA LEU A 46 -14.09 25.60 9.01
C LEU A 46 -15.40 25.51 9.79
N ALA A 47 -15.71 24.36 10.38
CA ALA A 47 -16.90 24.17 11.20
C ALA A 47 -16.88 25.08 12.43
N PHE A 48 -15.72 25.16 13.09
CA PHE A 48 -15.51 26.09 14.20
C PHE A 48 -15.69 27.54 13.76
N TYR A 49 -15.04 27.94 12.65
CA TYR A 49 -15.14 29.30 12.12
C TYR A 49 -16.57 29.67 11.74
N ALA A 50 -17.31 28.81 11.03
CA ALA A 50 -18.69 29.06 10.61
C ALA A 50 -19.65 29.21 11.79
N LYS A 51 -19.43 28.45 12.89
CA LYS A 51 -20.18 28.59 14.13
C LYS A 51 -19.89 29.93 14.85
N TYR A 52 -18.74 30.55 14.58
CA TYR A 52 -18.21 31.65 15.38
C TYR A 52 -18.16 33.01 14.67
N ALA A 53 -18.00 33.06 13.34
CA ALA A 53 -17.92 34.27 12.53
C ALA A 53 -19.18 35.15 12.58
N LYS A 54 -20.24 34.72 13.28
CA LYS A 54 -21.42 35.53 13.54
C LYS A 54 -21.22 36.61 14.63
N ASP A 55 -20.23 36.52 15.53
CA ASP A 55 -20.40 37.18 16.85
C ASP A 55 -19.41 38.24 17.37
N THR A 56 -18.14 38.43 16.96
CA THR A 56 -17.26 39.27 17.83
C THR A 56 -16.07 40.01 17.19
N GLY A 57 -16.16 41.35 17.06
CA GLY A 57 -15.03 42.22 16.68
C GLY A 57 -14.32 42.90 17.86
N LEU A 58 -13.29 42.27 18.47
CA LEU A 58 -12.39 42.89 19.49
C LEU A 58 -10.97 42.25 19.54
N SER A 59 -9.99 42.98 20.13
CA SER A 59 -8.51 42.78 20.13
C SER A 59 -7.93 41.82 21.19
N ILE A 60 -6.65 41.41 21.02
CA ILE A 60 -6.03 40.13 21.45
C ILE A 60 -5.14 40.21 22.70
N GLN A 61 -4.54 41.36 23.00
CA GLN A 61 -3.46 41.45 24.00
C GLN A 61 -3.95 41.45 25.47
N GLU A 62 -5.19 41.87 25.71
CA GLU A 62 -5.79 41.92 27.07
C GLU A 62 -6.37 40.56 27.51
N VAL A 63 -6.60 39.66 26.54
CA VAL A 63 -7.35 38.40 26.67
C VAL A 63 -6.54 37.33 27.42
N LYS A 64 -5.21 37.31 27.21
CA LYS A 64 -4.32 36.23 27.66
C LYS A 64 -4.08 36.16 29.18
N LYS A 65 -4.35 37.22 29.95
CA LYS A 65 -4.07 37.29 31.40
C LYS A 65 -5.21 36.80 32.31
N MET A 66 -6.43 36.64 31.80
CA MET A 66 -7.62 36.33 32.61
C MET A 66 -8.07 34.86 32.57
N ALA A 67 -7.52 34.06 31.66
CA ALA A 67 -8.02 32.71 31.38
C ALA A 67 -7.55 31.62 32.34
N ASP A 68 -6.55 31.88 33.17
CA ASP A 68 -5.90 30.85 34.00
C ASP A 68 -6.71 30.43 35.24
N SER A 69 -7.88 31.02 35.52
CA SER A 69 -8.61 30.79 36.79
C SER A 69 -10.11 30.46 36.68
N PHE A 70 -10.64 30.00 35.53
CA PHE A 70 -12.09 30.07 35.28
C PHE A 70 -12.86 28.73 35.29
N ASP A 71 -13.93 28.69 36.09
CA ASP A 71 -14.97 27.64 36.12
C ASP A 71 -16.19 28.09 35.30
N VAL A 72 -16.50 27.31 34.25
CA VAL A 72 -17.52 27.60 33.23
C VAL A 72 -18.96 27.55 33.80
N GLN A 73 -19.19 26.78 34.87
CA GLN A 73 -20.54 26.48 35.36
C GLN A 73 -21.07 27.54 36.32
N ALA A 74 -20.22 28.05 37.22
CA ALA A 74 -20.57 29.10 38.17
C ALA A 74 -20.95 30.43 37.48
N PHE A 75 -20.40 30.70 36.30
CA PHE A 75 -20.58 31.97 35.61
C PHE A 75 -21.75 32.00 34.62
N SER A 76 -22.10 30.88 33.98
CA SER A 76 -23.33 30.77 33.18
C SER A 76 -24.54 31.27 33.98
N ASN A 77 -24.58 30.94 35.27
CA ASN A 77 -25.59 31.40 36.22
C ASN A 77 -25.50 32.91 36.50
N LYS A 78 -24.30 33.49 36.58
CA LYS A 78 -24.08 34.92 36.86
C LYS A 78 -24.45 35.81 35.65
N ALA A 79 -24.13 35.38 34.43
CA ALA A 79 -24.55 36.05 33.20
C ALA A 79 -26.08 36.01 33.02
N LYS A 80 -26.72 34.87 33.34
CA LYS A 80 -28.18 34.74 33.39
C LYS A 80 -28.80 35.76 34.35
N GLN A 81 -28.22 35.89 35.55
CA GLN A 81 -28.69 36.88 36.54
C GLN A 81 -28.52 38.33 36.07
N PHE A 82 -27.47 38.71 35.33
CA PHE A 82 -27.35 40.08 34.81
C PHE A 82 -28.41 40.39 33.75
N VAL A 83 -28.70 39.43 32.87
CA VAL A 83 -29.76 39.54 31.86
C VAL A 83 -31.15 39.57 32.50
N GLU A 84 -31.42 38.72 33.49
CA GLU A 84 -32.69 38.70 34.24
C GLU A 84 -32.90 40.00 35.03
N ARG A 85 -31.82 40.61 35.53
CA ARG A 85 -31.86 41.89 36.26
C ARG A 85 -31.86 43.13 35.36
N LYS A 86 -31.73 42.98 34.03
CA LYS A 86 -31.59 44.07 33.05
C LYS A 86 -30.50 45.09 33.41
N ASP A 87 -29.40 44.62 34.00
CA ASP A 87 -28.27 45.46 34.37
C ASP A 87 -27.33 45.67 33.17
N PHE A 88 -27.36 46.88 32.61
CA PHE A 88 -26.52 47.31 31.48
C PHE A 88 -25.51 48.38 31.88
N SER A 89 -25.15 48.44 33.17
CA SER A 89 -24.07 49.31 33.66
C SER A 89 -22.78 49.09 32.86
N GLU A 90 -21.93 50.12 32.86
CA GLU A 90 -20.66 50.09 32.13
C GLU A 90 -19.76 48.97 32.67
N GLU A 91 -19.82 48.72 33.98
CA GLU A 91 -19.18 47.62 34.69
C GLU A 91 -19.73 46.24 34.28
N ALA A 92 -21.06 46.08 34.18
CA ALA A 92 -21.69 44.84 33.72
C ALA A 92 -21.29 44.51 32.28
N ASN A 93 -21.28 45.52 31.40
CA ASN A 93 -20.85 45.38 30.00
C ASN A 93 -19.36 45.06 29.88
N GLN A 94 -18.51 45.65 30.73
CA GLN A 94 -17.07 45.35 30.77
C GLN A 94 -16.82 43.92 31.27
N SER A 95 -17.58 43.46 32.27
CA SER A 95 -17.53 42.08 32.78
C SER A 95 -17.99 41.05 31.73
N LEU A 96 -19.05 41.35 30.97
CA LEU A 96 -19.51 40.53 29.84
C LEU A 96 -18.50 40.48 28.67
N LYS A 97 -17.80 41.60 28.39
CA LYS A 97 -16.69 41.61 27.42
C LYS A 97 -15.54 40.72 27.86
N GLN A 98 -15.06 40.84 29.11
CA GLN A 98 -14.01 39.97 29.65
C GLN A 98 -14.42 38.48 29.60
N TYR A 99 -15.69 38.17 29.87
CA TYR A 99 -16.21 36.81 29.76
C TYR A 99 -16.18 36.26 28.33
N ASN A 100 -16.65 37.04 27.34
CA ASN A 100 -16.59 36.63 25.94
C ASN A 100 -15.14 36.33 25.51
N LEU A 101 -14.15 37.04 26.07
CA LEU A 101 -12.73 36.83 25.83
C LEU A 101 -12.20 35.55 26.52
N THR A 102 -12.57 35.29 27.78
CA THR A 102 -12.21 34.04 28.48
C THR A 102 -12.83 32.81 27.80
N MET A 103 -14.08 32.93 27.32
CA MET A 103 -14.73 31.90 26.52
C MET A 103 -14.00 31.63 25.20
N LYS A 104 -13.40 32.64 24.54
CA LYS A 104 -12.56 32.43 23.34
C LYS A 104 -11.36 31.53 23.64
N ILE A 105 -10.67 31.76 24.75
CA ILE A 105 -9.49 30.96 25.14
C ILE A 105 -9.87 29.52 25.51
N SER A 106 -10.94 29.33 26.28
CA SER A 106 -11.42 27.99 26.62
C SER A 106 -11.81 27.17 25.37
N ARG A 107 -12.39 27.83 24.37
CA ARG A 107 -12.78 27.20 23.09
C ARG A 107 -11.59 26.94 22.19
N GLU A 108 -10.61 27.84 22.15
CA GLU A 108 -9.33 27.62 21.47
C GLU A 108 -8.64 26.37 22.01
N LYS A 109 -8.58 26.24 23.34
CA LYS A 109 -7.98 25.08 24.01
C LYS A 109 -8.71 23.78 23.64
N LEU A 110 -10.04 23.79 23.63
CA LEU A 110 -10.84 22.63 23.23
C LEU A 110 -10.62 22.26 21.76
N LEU A 111 -10.61 23.25 20.86
CA LEU A 111 -10.36 23.02 19.44
C LEU A 111 -8.95 22.47 19.21
N LYS A 112 -7.93 23.02 19.88
CA LYS A 112 -6.58 22.46 19.85
C LYS A 112 -6.58 21.00 20.28
N GLN A 113 -7.14 20.68 21.44
CA GLN A 113 -7.23 19.28 21.91
C GLN A 113 -7.91 18.34 20.89
N GLN A 114 -8.96 18.79 20.22
CA GLN A 114 -9.62 18.00 19.18
C GLN A 114 -8.72 17.78 17.95
N LEU A 115 -8.03 18.83 17.50
CA LEU A 115 -7.09 18.75 16.38
C LEU A 115 -5.86 17.90 16.73
N ASP A 116 -5.37 17.98 17.98
CA ASP A 116 -4.30 17.13 18.50
C ASP A 116 -4.67 15.65 18.41
N LEU A 117 -5.93 15.30 18.70
CA LEU A 117 -6.40 13.93 18.59
C LEU A 117 -6.37 13.44 17.14
N ILE A 118 -6.78 14.29 16.18
CA ILE A 118 -6.72 13.95 14.74
C ILE A 118 -5.28 13.70 14.30
N VAL A 119 -4.34 14.57 14.70
CA VAL A 119 -2.92 14.42 14.39
C VAL A 119 -2.35 13.14 15.02
N LYS A 120 -2.65 12.87 16.30
CA LYS A 120 -2.16 11.67 17.01
C LYS A 120 -2.74 10.38 16.44
N ASP A 121 -4.03 10.33 16.14
CA ASP A 121 -4.67 9.17 15.51
C ASP A 121 -4.05 8.87 14.14
N SER A 122 -3.88 9.92 13.32
CA SER A 122 -3.23 9.80 12.01
C SER A 122 -1.76 9.38 12.14
N SER A 123 -1.04 9.87 13.16
CA SER A 123 0.34 9.46 13.45
C SER A 123 0.42 7.98 13.82
N LEU A 124 -0.51 7.48 14.63
CA LEU A 124 -0.60 6.06 15.00
C LEU A 124 -0.93 5.19 13.78
N ASN A 125 -1.87 5.63 12.94
CA ASN A 125 -2.21 4.93 11.69
C ASN A 125 -1.00 4.85 10.74
N LEU A 126 -0.24 5.93 10.61
CA LEU A 126 1.02 5.94 9.86
C LEU A 126 2.05 4.98 10.46
N GLN A 127 2.22 5.01 11.79
CA GLN A 127 3.15 4.13 12.49
C GLN A 127 2.80 2.66 12.21
N ASN A 128 1.56 2.26 12.45
CA ASN A 128 1.10 0.89 12.22
C ASN A 128 1.34 0.47 10.76
N LYS A 129 1.01 1.34 9.79
CA LYS A 129 1.18 1.01 8.38
C LYS A 129 2.64 0.84 7.97
N ILE A 130 3.53 1.66 8.52
CA ILE A 130 4.98 1.53 8.31
C ILE A 130 5.50 0.27 9.00
N GLU A 131 5.12 0.01 10.25
CA GLU A 131 5.53 -1.17 11.01
C GLU A 131 5.14 -2.48 10.32
N ASP A 132 3.90 -2.59 9.85
CA ASP A 132 3.42 -3.74 9.08
C ASP A 132 4.28 -3.96 7.84
N LYS A 133 4.54 -2.88 7.09
CA LYS A 133 5.31 -2.95 5.84
C LYS A 133 6.77 -3.32 6.09
N LEU A 134 7.39 -2.83 7.17
CA LEU A 134 8.74 -3.18 7.57
C LEU A 134 8.80 -4.66 8.02
N SER A 135 7.86 -5.09 8.84
CA SER A 135 7.74 -6.49 9.28
C SER A 135 7.55 -7.44 8.09
N ASP A 136 6.67 -7.09 7.16
CA ASP A 136 6.48 -7.85 5.93
C ASP A 136 7.75 -7.87 5.06
N ALA A 137 8.53 -6.79 5.03
CA ALA A 137 9.78 -6.74 4.29
C ALA A 137 10.84 -7.69 4.88
N VAL A 138 10.95 -7.75 6.21
CA VAL A 138 11.77 -8.76 6.91
C VAL A 138 11.27 -10.16 6.55
N ASN A 139 9.98 -10.44 6.72
CA ASN A 139 9.41 -11.76 6.44
C ASN A 139 9.61 -12.20 4.98
N ARG A 140 9.44 -11.29 4.01
CA ARG A 140 9.73 -11.56 2.60
C ARG A 140 11.21 -11.84 2.36
N GLU A 141 12.10 -11.08 2.98
CA GLU A 141 13.54 -11.30 2.88
C GLU A 141 13.93 -12.68 3.40
N VAL A 142 13.49 -13.00 4.60
CA VAL A 142 13.75 -14.26 5.30
C VAL A 142 13.25 -15.44 4.49
N LYS A 143 11.99 -15.41 4.06
CA LYS A 143 11.39 -16.45 3.22
C LYS A 143 12.15 -16.62 1.91
N ARG A 144 12.67 -15.53 1.35
CA ARG A 144 13.46 -15.55 0.13
C ARG A 144 14.81 -16.25 0.32
N GLN A 145 15.46 -16.04 1.47
CA GLN A 145 16.71 -16.72 1.83
C GLN A 145 16.46 -18.19 2.21
N ALA A 146 15.38 -18.47 2.95
CA ALA A 146 14.94 -19.84 3.28
C ALA A 146 14.71 -20.70 2.03
N HIS A 147 14.07 -20.14 1.00
CA HIS A 147 13.89 -20.81 -0.29
C HIS A 147 15.21 -21.10 -1.03
N ILE A 148 16.24 -20.27 -0.84
CA ILE A 148 17.59 -20.52 -1.36
C ILE A 148 18.25 -21.70 -0.62
N LEU A 149 17.90 -21.90 0.65
CA LEU A 149 18.49 -22.92 1.53
C LEU A 149 17.75 -24.25 1.54
N GLY A 150 16.56 -24.33 0.95
CA GLY A 150 15.71 -25.52 1.02
C GLY A 150 15.09 -25.76 2.39
N GLU A 151 15.27 -24.84 3.34
CA GLU A 151 14.67 -24.87 4.67
C GLU A 151 13.36 -24.06 4.67
N HIS A 152 12.31 -24.58 5.33
CA HIS A 152 11.16 -23.73 5.69
C HIS A 152 11.50 -23.00 6.99
N VAL A 153 12.02 -21.78 6.88
CA VAL A 153 12.30 -20.92 8.03
C VAL A 153 11.14 -19.95 8.22
N GLN A 154 10.43 -20.10 9.35
CA GLN A 154 9.60 -19.05 9.93
C GLN A 154 10.45 -18.38 10.99
N ILE A 155 10.61 -17.06 10.92
CA ILE A 155 11.28 -16.30 11.98
C ILE A 155 10.25 -15.95 13.05
N ASP A 156 10.69 -15.98 14.30
CA ASP A 156 9.87 -15.59 15.43
C ASP A 156 9.52 -14.09 15.34
N ASP A 157 8.28 -13.73 15.67
CA ASP A 157 7.81 -12.34 15.61
C ASP A 157 8.66 -11.39 16.48
N THR A 158 9.31 -11.91 17.54
CA THR A 158 10.21 -11.13 18.39
C THR A 158 11.48 -10.74 17.63
N GLU A 159 12.04 -11.64 16.82
CA GLU A 159 13.21 -11.36 15.98
C GLU A 159 12.86 -10.36 14.86
N VAL A 160 11.68 -10.50 14.25
CA VAL A 160 11.17 -9.53 13.27
C VAL A 160 11.11 -8.13 13.90
N LYS A 161 10.48 -8.02 15.07
CA LYS A 161 10.38 -6.74 15.79
C LYS A 161 11.73 -6.19 16.21
N ALA A 162 12.70 -7.04 16.55
CA ALA A 162 14.05 -6.62 16.89
C ALA A 162 14.77 -5.97 15.69
N VAL A 163 14.64 -6.57 14.50
CA VAL A 163 15.19 -6.00 13.24
C VAL A 163 14.48 -4.70 12.85
N VAL A 164 13.15 -4.67 12.96
CA VAL A 164 12.35 -3.48 12.64
C VAL A 164 12.69 -2.31 13.56
N ASN A 165 12.85 -2.56 14.87
CA ASN A 165 13.10 -1.52 15.87
C ASN A 165 14.58 -1.36 16.25
N SER A 166 15.49 -1.83 15.41
CA SER A 166 16.93 -1.64 15.64
C SER A 166 17.34 -0.19 15.44
N ASN A 167 18.40 0.22 16.14
CA ASN A 167 18.94 1.58 16.03
C ASN A 167 19.61 1.75 14.67
N PHE A 168 19.19 2.80 13.95
CA PHE A 168 19.86 3.24 12.75
C PHE A 168 20.27 4.69 12.91
N LYS A 169 21.55 5.05 12.75
CA LYS A 169 22.00 6.45 12.86
C LYS A 169 21.49 7.19 14.13
N GLY A 170 21.51 6.51 15.27
CA GLY A 170 21.23 7.11 16.58
C GLY A 170 19.75 7.09 17.01
N ALA A 171 18.82 6.62 16.19
CA ALA A 171 17.40 6.52 16.57
C ALA A 171 16.68 5.37 15.86
N ILE A 172 15.59 4.91 16.45
CA ILE A 172 14.64 4.01 15.78
C ILE A 172 13.73 4.83 14.85
N TRP A 173 13.13 4.14 13.87
CA TRP A 173 12.31 4.78 12.85
C TRP A 173 11.06 5.47 13.42
N SER A 174 10.40 4.89 14.41
CA SER A 174 9.16 5.43 14.98
C SER A 174 9.41 6.77 15.69
N THR A 175 10.53 6.93 16.38
CA THR A 175 10.93 8.23 16.95
C THR A 175 11.06 9.30 15.88
N ARG A 176 11.58 8.98 14.68
CA ARG A 176 11.68 9.93 13.57
C ARG A 176 10.29 10.36 13.09
N LEU A 177 9.38 9.40 12.94
CA LEU A 177 8.00 9.67 12.57
C LEU A 177 7.34 10.62 13.58
N TRP A 178 7.42 10.31 14.88
CA TRP A 178 6.82 11.15 15.92
C TRP A 178 7.40 12.55 15.98
N ASN A 179 8.71 12.70 15.78
CA ASN A 179 9.35 14.02 15.70
C ASN A 179 8.82 14.83 14.49
N ASP A 180 8.66 14.20 13.32
CA ASP A 180 8.07 14.85 12.15
C ASP A 180 6.59 15.23 12.42
N MET A 181 5.83 14.37 13.10
CA MET A 181 4.43 14.64 13.47
C MET A 181 4.29 15.72 14.55
N GLU A 182 5.28 15.90 15.42
CA GLU A 182 5.32 17.03 16.36
C GLU A 182 5.44 18.39 15.63
N LEU A 183 6.12 18.43 14.47
CA LEU A 183 6.16 19.62 13.64
C LEU A 183 4.80 19.92 13.00
N VAL A 184 4.08 18.89 12.55
CA VAL A 184 2.70 19.02 12.07
C VAL A 184 1.80 19.56 13.18
N GLN A 185 1.90 18.99 14.38
CA GLN A 185 1.15 19.40 15.57
C GLN A 185 1.36 20.89 15.89
N LYS A 186 2.63 21.33 15.97
CA LYS A 186 2.99 22.74 16.22
C LYS A 186 2.40 23.68 15.17
N GLU A 187 2.38 23.26 13.91
CA GLU A 187 1.85 24.05 12.81
C GLU A 187 0.31 24.15 12.86
N VAL A 188 -0.37 23.05 13.17
CA VAL A 188 -1.83 23.03 13.38
C VAL A 188 -2.21 23.94 14.55
N GLU A 189 -1.50 23.89 15.67
CA GLU A 189 -1.70 24.79 16.81
C GLU A 189 -1.49 26.25 16.43
N ARG A 190 -0.46 26.55 15.63
CA ARG A 190 -0.18 27.89 15.14
C ARG A 190 -1.34 28.40 14.29
N VAL A 191 -1.79 27.64 13.30
CA VAL A 191 -2.93 28.02 12.43
C VAL A 191 -4.21 28.18 13.24
N THR A 192 -4.48 27.25 14.16
CA THR A 192 -5.64 27.32 15.07
C THR A 192 -5.63 28.61 15.88
N SER A 193 -4.48 28.99 16.42
CA SER A 193 -4.32 30.25 17.16
C SER A 193 -4.64 31.47 16.27
N HIS A 194 -4.27 31.46 14.99
CA HIS A 194 -4.63 32.56 14.08
C HIS A 194 -6.12 32.62 13.78
N ILE A 195 -6.78 31.47 13.64
CA ILE A 195 -8.22 31.41 13.33
C ILE A 195 -9.03 31.84 14.55
N VAL A 196 -8.73 31.29 15.74
CA VAL A 196 -9.53 31.55 16.95
C VAL A 196 -9.23 32.92 17.55
N ILE A 197 -7.95 33.28 17.67
CA ILE A 197 -7.55 34.51 18.35
C ILE A 197 -7.66 35.72 17.41
N ARG A 198 -7.22 35.59 16.15
CA ARG A 198 -7.15 36.70 15.19
C ARG A 198 -8.35 36.78 14.26
N GLY A 199 -9.29 35.83 14.33
CA GLY A 199 -10.47 35.81 13.47
C GLY A 199 -10.15 35.64 11.98
N ARG A 200 -8.96 35.14 11.63
CA ARG A 200 -8.59 34.90 10.24
C ARG A 200 -9.42 33.76 9.66
N HIS A 201 -9.78 33.87 8.39
CA HIS A 201 -10.58 32.85 7.73
C HIS A 201 -9.72 31.61 7.45
N PRO A 202 -10.18 30.37 7.77
CA PRO A 202 -9.39 29.15 7.54
C PRO A 202 -8.86 29.00 6.10
N ASN A 203 -9.64 29.43 5.10
CA ASN A 203 -9.23 29.43 3.68
C ASN A 203 -7.92 30.17 3.39
N GLU A 204 -7.53 31.15 4.21
CA GLU A 204 -6.25 31.86 4.04
C GLU A 204 -5.04 30.91 4.21
N PHE A 205 -5.21 29.80 4.93
CA PHE A 205 -4.17 28.82 5.23
C PHE A 205 -4.18 27.61 4.28
N VAL A 206 -5.07 27.55 3.29
CA VAL A 206 -5.17 26.41 2.36
C VAL A 206 -3.87 26.16 1.61
N SER A 207 -3.20 27.23 1.16
CA SER A 207 -1.91 27.11 0.46
C SER A 207 -0.80 26.59 1.36
N GLU A 208 -0.85 26.93 2.65
CA GLU A 208 0.10 26.48 3.67
C GLU A 208 -0.15 25.02 4.01
N PHE A 209 -1.39 24.62 4.30
CA PHE A 209 -1.75 23.21 4.51
C PHE A 209 -1.37 22.34 3.32
N LYS A 210 -1.59 22.79 2.08
CA LYS A 210 -1.14 22.05 0.89
C LYS A 210 0.37 21.81 0.88
N LYS A 211 1.18 22.82 1.23
CA LYS A 211 2.64 22.66 1.34
C LYS A 211 3.01 21.68 2.46
N GLN A 212 2.33 21.77 3.60
CA GLN A 212 2.57 20.90 4.74
C GLN A 212 2.18 19.45 4.45
N THR A 213 1.05 19.21 3.77
CA THR A 213 0.65 17.89 3.27
C THR A 213 1.76 17.30 2.41
N ASN A 214 2.24 18.03 1.40
CA ASN A 214 3.31 17.56 0.52
C ASN A 214 4.61 17.24 1.29
N SER A 215 4.99 18.09 2.24
CA SER A 215 6.19 17.88 3.06
C SER A 215 6.05 16.68 3.99
N THR A 216 4.90 16.53 4.66
CA THR A 216 4.59 15.41 5.56
C THR A 216 4.63 14.10 4.79
N THR A 217 3.97 14.06 3.62
CA THR A 217 4.00 12.93 2.70
C THR A 217 5.42 12.59 2.31
N TYR A 218 6.19 13.56 1.82
CA TYR A 218 7.56 13.33 1.37
C TYR A 218 8.43 12.72 2.49
N ASN A 219 8.35 13.26 3.71
CA ASN A 219 9.12 12.80 4.85
C ASN A 219 8.73 11.36 5.26
N ALA A 220 7.44 11.08 5.37
CA ALA A 220 6.94 9.74 5.72
C ALA A 220 7.30 8.69 4.67
N SER A 221 7.12 9.01 3.37
CA SER A 221 7.50 8.12 2.28
C SER A 221 9.01 7.88 2.21
N ARG A 222 9.81 8.92 2.43
CA ARG A 222 11.28 8.80 2.51
C ARG A 222 11.71 7.90 3.65
N LEU A 223 11.10 8.07 4.84
CA LEU A 223 11.36 7.25 6.01
C LEU A 223 11.05 5.78 5.69
N LEU A 224 9.85 5.51 5.17
CA LEU A 224 9.42 4.17 4.79
C LEU A 224 10.44 3.48 3.87
N VAL A 225 10.78 4.08 2.74
CA VAL A 225 11.68 3.45 1.75
C VAL A 225 13.07 3.22 2.32
N THR A 226 13.56 4.19 3.11
CA THR A 226 14.89 4.08 3.71
C THR A 226 14.94 2.96 4.74
N GLU A 227 13.95 2.87 5.61
CA GLU A 227 13.86 1.83 6.64
C GLU A 227 13.54 0.45 6.03
N SER A 228 12.74 0.37 4.96
CA SER A 228 12.53 -0.87 4.18
C SER A 228 13.85 -1.43 3.66
N ALA A 229 14.68 -0.60 3.04
CA ALA A 229 15.99 -1.02 2.55
C ALA A 229 16.93 -1.43 3.71
N ARG A 230 16.81 -0.78 4.88
CA ARG A 230 17.59 -1.13 6.08
C ARG A 230 17.21 -2.51 6.62
N VAL A 231 15.92 -2.74 6.89
CA VAL A 231 15.47 -4.01 7.47
C VAL A 231 15.73 -5.19 6.53
N GLN A 232 15.63 -4.98 5.22
CA GLN A 232 16.04 -5.97 4.21
C GLN A 232 17.54 -6.27 4.30
N THR A 233 18.37 -5.23 4.41
CA THR A 233 19.83 -5.40 4.49
C THR A 233 20.25 -6.09 5.79
N GLU A 234 19.62 -5.77 6.92
CA GLU A 234 19.88 -6.47 8.18
C GLU A 234 19.45 -7.94 8.12
N SER A 235 18.29 -8.21 7.53
CA SER A 235 17.81 -9.58 7.30
C SER A 235 18.75 -10.36 6.36
N GLN A 236 19.31 -9.69 5.33
CA GLN A 236 20.35 -10.26 4.46
C GLN A 236 21.62 -10.57 5.23
N LYS A 237 22.06 -9.68 6.14
CA LYS A 237 23.24 -9.91 6.98
C LYS A 237 23.08 -11.16 7.84
N ILE A 238 21.92 -11.33 8.48
CA ILE A 238 21.63 -12.51 9.30
C ILE A 238 21.74 -13.79 8.45
N ALA A 239 21.14 -13.79 7.27
CA ALA A 239 21.23 -14.93 6.36
C ALA A 239 22.67 -15.20 5.91
N TYR A 240 23.41 -14.16 5.54
CA TYR A 240 24.81 -14.32 5.10
C TYR A 240 25.71 -14.84 6.23
N LEU A 241 25.51 -14.41 7.47
CA LEU A 241 26.25 -14.93 8.61
C LEU A 241 25.98 -16.42 8.83
N LYS A 242 24.72 -16.85 8.71
CA LYS A 242 24.34 -18.26 8.83
C LYS A 242 24.92 -19.11 7.70
N ASP A 243 24.91 -18.60 6.47
CA ASP A 243 25.20 -19.40 5.28
C ASP A 243 26.66 -19.38 4.83
N LEU A 244 27.32 -18.23 4.97
CA LEU A 244 28.68 -18.00 4.48
C LEU A 244 29.69 -17.90 5.63
N GLY A 245 29.22 -17.74 6.87
CA GLY A 245 30.05 -17.43 8.02
C GLY A 245 30.54 -15.98 8.03
N GLU A 246 31.28 -15.61 9.08
CA GLU A 246 31.80 -14.25 9.29
C GLU A 246 32.77 -13.79 8.19
N ASP A 247 33.60 -14.72 7.68
CA ASP A 247 34.54 -14.47 6.59
C ASP A 247 33.92 -14.63 5.19
N GLY A 248 32.60 -14.88 5.13
CA GLY A 248 31.84 -14.81 3.91
C GLY A 248 31.93 -13.43 3.26
N GLU A 249 31.70 -13.38 1.95
CA GLU A 249 31.71 -12.13 1.19
C GLU A 249 30.33 -11.87 0.55
N TYR A 250 30.00 -10.59 0.40
CA TYR A 250 28.83 -10.13 -0.33
C TYR A 250 29.22 -9.04 -1.32
N LYS A 251 28.42 -8.89 -2.38
CA LYS A 251 28.59 -7.86 -3.41
C LYS A 251 27.45 -6.86 -3.32
N TYR A 252 27.80 -5.58 -3.33
CA TYR A 252 26.83 -4.49 -3.39
C TYR A 252 26.22 -4.39 -4.79
N VAL A 253 24.90 -4.33 -4.88
CA VAL A 253 24.17 -4.22 -6.16
C VAL A 253 23.33 -2.96 -6.13
N ALA A 254 23.76 -1.95 -6.88
CA ALA A 254 23.01 -0.73 -7.02
C ALA A 254 21.82 -0.92 -7.96
N LYS A 255 20.68 -0.30 -7.62
CA LYS A 255 19.59 -0.13 -8.59
C LYS A 255 20.04 0.90 -9.62
N ILE A 256 20.34 0.47 -10.84
CA ILE A 256 20.83 1.32 -11.93
C ILE A 256 19.65 1.85 -12.76
N ASP A 257 19.29 3.11 -12.56
CA ASP A 257 18.27 3.86 -13.27
C ASP A 257 18.59 5.37 -13.24
N SER A 258 17.69 6.20 -13.76
CA SER A 258 17.88 7.66 -13.79
C SER A 258 17.92 8.33 -12.41
N LYS A 259 17.58 7.60 -11.33
CA LYS A 259 17.54 8.08 -9.95
C LYS A 259 18.67 7.49 -9.09
N THR A 260 19.60 6.76 -9.68
CA THR A 260 20.75 6.19 -8.95
C THR A 260 21.69 7.30 -8.49
N SER A 261 22.05 7.31 -7.21
CA SER A 261 23.03 8.26 -6.69
C SER A 261 24.45 7.92 -7.16
N LYS A 262 25.31 8.95 -7.26
CA LYS A 262 26.75 8.77 -7.54
C LYS A 262 27.40 7.81 -6.52
N LEU A 263 26.98 7.88 -5.26
CA LEU A 263 27.46 7.01 -4.18
C LEU A 263 27.12 5.54 -4.46
N CYS A 264 25.85 5.23 -4.73
CA CYS A 264 25.43 3.87 -5.08
C CYS A 264 26.11 3.36 -6.34
N HIS A 265 26.27 4.21 -7.37
CA HIS A 265 27.05 3.86 -8.56
C HIS A 265 28.48 3.47 -8.23
N SER A 266 29.16 4.23 -7.37
CA SER A 266 30.56 3.97 -6.98
C SER A 266 30.75 2.69 -6.15
N LEU A 267 29.68 2.22 -5.50
CA LEU A 267 29.67 0.99 -4.69
C LEU A 267 29.22 -0.23 -5.51
N ASN A 268 28.59 -0.02 -6.65
CA ASN A 268 28.05 -1.10 -7.47
C ASN A 268 29.14 -2.10 -7.87
N GLY A 269 28.92 -3.37 -7.53
CA GLY A 269 29.86 -4.45 -7.81
C GLY A 269 31.05 -4.54 -6.86
N LYS A 270 31.18 -3.67 -5.85
CA LYS A 270 32.21 -3.85 -4.81
C LYS A 270 31.84 -5.02 -3.90
N THR A 271 32.86 -5.76 -3.49
CA THR A 271 32.76 -6.89 -2.58
C THR A 271 33.22 -6.48 -1.18
N PHE A 272 32.52 -6.96 -0.16
CA PHE A 272 32.79 -6.69 1.25
C PHE A 272 32.61 -7.97 2.07
N LYS A 273 33.23 -8.03 3.25
CA LYS A 273 33.03 -9.15 4.17
C LYS A 273 31.74 -9.02 4.95
N VAL A 274 31.08 -10.14 5.22
CA VAL A 274 29.80 -10.20 5.92
C VAL A 274 29.92 -9.70 7.35
N LYS A 275 31.00 -10.02 8.07
CA LYS A 275 31.25 -9.49 9.42
C LYS A 275 31.29 -7.96 9.48
N ASP A 276 31.78 -7.33 8.41
CA ASP A 276 31.90 -5.87 8.30
C ASP A 276 30.62 -5.22 7.74
N MET A 277 29.57 -5.99 7.44
CA MET A 277 28.35 -5.49 6.80
C MET A 277 27.60 -4.53 7.73
N VAL A 278 27.52 -3.26 7.36
CA VAL A 278 26.85 -2.21 8.14
C VAL A 278 25.98 -1.35 7.20
N PRO A 279 24.64 -1.36 7.39
CA PRO A 279 23.73 -0.47 6.69
C PRO A 279 24.17 0.99 6.77
N GLY A 280 24.22 1.67 5.63
CA GLY A 280 24.62 3.07 5.54
C GLY A 280 26.13 3.35 5.47
N VAL A 281 26.98 2.31 5.53
CA VAL A 281 28.44 2.44 5.39
C VAL A 281 28.94 1.69 4.16
N ASN A 282 28.66 0.39 4.09
CA ASN A 282 29.07 -0.49 3.00
C ASN A 282 27.94 -1.44 2.54
N ALA A 283 26.74 -1.26 3.10
CA ALA A 283 25.52 -1.94 2.69
C ALA A 283 24.36 -0.94 2.66
N PRO A 284 23.30 -1.17 1.85
CA PRO A 284 22.15 -0.27 1.79
C PRO A 284 21.46 -0.10 3.17
N PRO A 285 20.75 1.02 3.43
CA PRO A 285 20.57 2.18 2.58
C PRO A 285 21.73 3.18 2.71
N MET A 286 22.36 3.54 1.59
CA MET A 286 23.48 4.51 1.59
C MET A 286 23.03 5.98 1.63
N HIS A 287 21.77 6.23 1.30
CA HIS A 287 21.17 7.56 1.26
C HIS A 287 19.64 7.44 1.45
N PRO A 288 18.95 8.55 1.75
CA PRO A 288 17.49 8.54 1.75
C PRO A 288 16.97 8.10 0.37
N TRP A 289 15.89 7.30 0.33
CA TRP A 289 15.36 6.71 -0.91
C TRP A 289 16.29 5.70 -1.60
N CYS A 290 17.25 5.12 -0.87
CA CYS A 290 18.09 4.07 -1.43
C CYS A 290 17.25 2.82 -1.74
N ARG A 291 17.38 2.31 -2.97
CA ARG A 291 16.68 1.11 -3.50
C ARG A 291 17.66 0.01 -3.90
N SER A 292 18.93 0.15 -3.51
CA SER A 292 19.99 -0.81 -3.78
C SER A 292 19.85 -2.02 -2.84
N THR A 293 20.46 -3.14 -3.20
CA THR A 293 20.46 -4.37 -2.40
C THR A 293 21.86 -4.99 -2.38
N THR A 294 22.02 -6.13 -1.73
CA THR A 294 23.24 -6.94 -1.78
C THR A 294 22.95 -8.35 -2.29
N VAL A 295 23.99 -9.01 -2.79
CA VAL A 295 23.96 -10.43 -3.15
C VAL A 295 25.14 -11.15 -2.50
N PRO A 296 24.99 -12.44 -2.15
CA PRO A 296 26.13 -13.21 -1.66
C PRO A 296 27.21 -13.28 -2.76
N HIS A 297 28.48 -13.16 -2.36
CA HIS A 297 29.63 -13.38 -3.22
C HIS A 297 30.19 -14.77 -2.94
N VAL A 298 29.73 -15.74 -3.72
CA VAL A 298 30.14 -17.14 -3.60
C VAL A 298 31.13 -17.49 -4.71
N GLY A 299 32.26 -18.09 -4.32
CA GLY A 299 33.22 -18.67 -5.27
C GLY A 299 32.67 -19.90 -6.01
N SER A 300 33.48 -20.47 -6.90
CA SER A 300 33.08 -21.61 -7.77
C SER A 300 32.69 -22.89 -7.03
N TRP A 301 32.97 -22.99 -5.72
CA TRP A 301 32.62 -24.16 -4.91
C TRP A 301 31.11 -24.39 -4.84
N ARG A 302 30.29 -23.33 -4.89
CA ARG A 302 28.83 -23.43 -4.84
C ARG A 302 28.24 -23.89 -6.18
N ASP A 303 28.90 -23.58 -7.31
CA ASP A 303 28.59 -24.18 -8.62
C ASP A 303 28.85 -25.69 -8.59
N LYS A 304 29.96 -26.11 -7.98
CA LYS A 304 30.25 -27.53 -7.77
C LYS A 304 29.21 -28.21 -6.87
N PHE A 305 28.85 -27.55 -5.76
CA PHE A 305 27.86 -28.02 -4.79
C PHE A 305 26.45 -28.18 -5.39
N PHE A 306 25.98 -27.21 -6.17
CA PHE A 306 24.68 -27.30 -6.84
C PHE A 306 24.71 -28.23 -8.04
N LYS A 307 25.80 -28.30 -8.81
CA LYS A 307 25.96 -29.22 -9.97
C LYS A 307 26.09 -30.69 -9.55
N GLU A 308 26.72 -30.98 -8.40
CA GLU A 308 26.79 -32.33 -7.82
C GLU A 308 25.47 -32.79 -7.18
N ARG A 309 24.53 -31.85 -6.96
CA ARG A 309 23.22 -32.08 -6.33
C ARG A 309 22.04 -31.78 -7.26
N GLU A 310 22.33 -31.36 -8.49
CA GLU A 310 21.39 -31.21 -9.58
C GLU A 310 20.79 -32.60 -9.85
N GLY A 311 19.50 -32.77 -9.52
CA GLY A 311 18.80 -34.06 -9.60
C GLY A 311 18.74 -34.90 -8.30
N LYS A 312 19.46 -34.56 -7.22
CA LYS A 312 19.42 -35.30 -5.94
C LYS A 312 18.36 -34.82 -4.96
N TYR A 313 17.93 -33.57 -5.07
CA TYR A 313 16.77 -33.04 -4.36
C TYR A 313 15.85 -32.41 -5.40
N GLN A 314 14.79 -33.14 -5.78
CA GLN A 314 13.65 -32.52 -6.44
C GLN A 314 12.96 -31.64 -5.42
N VAL A 315 13.32 -30.36 -5.39
CA VAL A 315 12.36 -29.36 -4.95
C VAL A 315 11.27 -29.41 -6.01
N GLU A 316 10.05 -29.78 -5.64
CA GLU A 316 8.90 -29.53 -6.52
C GLU A 316 8.88 -28.03 -6.80
N ASN A 317 9.40 -27.65 -7.97
CA ASN A 317 9.12 -26.36 -8.56
C ASN A 317 7.61 -26.24 -8.58
N LYS A 318 7.04 -25.31 -7.80
CA LYS A 318 5.60 -24.98 -7.88
C LYS A 318 5.21 -24.60 -9.32
N GLU A 319 6.17 -24.17 -10.13
CA GLU A 319 6.00 -24.00 -11.58
C GLU A 319 5.93 -25.35 -12.33
N SER A 320 6.81 -26.33 -12.07
CA SER A 320 6.72 -27.66 -12.70
C SER A 320 5.50 -28.48 -12.22
N GLY A 321 5.06 -28.29 -10.97
CA GLY A 321 3.86 -28.92 -10.43
C GLY A 321 2.62 -28.35 -11.09
N LYS A 322 2.54 -27.03 -11.22
CA LYS A 322 1.47 -26.37 -11.99
C LYS A 322 1.51 -26.75 -13.47
N GLU A 323 2.67 -26.84 -14.09
CA GLU A 323 2.82 -27.28 -15.49
C GLU A 323 2.37 -28.73 -15.67
N LYS A 324 2.77 -29.66 -14.78
CA LYS A 324 2.30 -31.05 -14.80
C LYS A 324 0.78 -31.16 -14.58
N LEU A 325 0.23 -30.39 -13.64
CA LEU A 325 -1.23 -30.33 -13.40
C LEU A 325 -1.96 -29.70 -14.60
N GLN A 326 -1.36 -28.70 -15.24
CA GLN A 326 -1.87 -28.04 -16.43
C GLN A 326 -1.87 -29.00 -17.63
N GLU A 327 -0.81 -29.79 -17.81
CA GLU A 327 -0.72 -30.83 -18.84
C GLU A 327 -1.74 -31.95 -18.60
N LYS A 328 -1.90 -32.41 -17.35
CA LYS A 328 -2.92 -33.40 -16.97
C LYS A 328 -4.33 -32.89 -17.30
N ALA A 329 -4.66 -31.68 -16.90
CA ALA A 329 -5.95 -31.06 -17.19
C ALA A 329 -6.19 -30.86 -18.70
N LYS A 330 -5.15 -30.48 -19.47
CA LYS A 330 -5.25 -30.35 -20.93
C LYS A 330 -5.50 -31.71 -21.60
N LYS A 331 -4.84 -32.78 -21.15
CA LYS A 331 -5.09 -34.15 -21.64
C LYS A 331 -6.52 -34.60 -21.37
N GLU A 332 -7.01 -34.41 -20.14
CA GLU A 332 -8.40 -34.73 -19.79
C GLU A 332 -9.40 -33.94 -20.63
N MET A 333 -9.16 -32.64 -20.84
CA MET A 333 -10.00 -31.80 -21.69
C MET A 333 -10.09 -32.34 -23.12
N LEU A 334 -8.97 -32.72 -23.73
CA LEU A 334 -8.93 -33.31 -25.08
C LEU A 334 -9.72 -34.63 -25.13
N GLU A 335 -9.59 -35.48 -24.10
CA GLU A 335 -10.35 -36.72 -23.99
C GLU A 335 -11.86 -36.47 -23.84
N MET A 336 -12.25 -35.43 -23.08
CA MET A 336 -13.65 -35.05 -22.95
C MET A 336 -14.25 -34.55 -24.27
N ILE A 337 -13.45 -33.94 -25.15
CA ILE A 337 -13.88 -33.53 -26.48
C ILE A 337 -14.02 -34.76 -27.38
N SER A 338 -13.03 -35.65 -27.41
CA SER A 338 -13.09 -36.87 -28.23
C SER A 338 -14.26 -37.75 -27.84
N ASN A 339 -14.57 -37.84 -26.55
CA ASN A 339 -15.67 -38.64 -26.01
C ASN A 339 -17.03 -37.91 -26.04
N GLY A 340 -17.11 -36.73 -26.68
CA GLY A 340 -18.35 -35.97 -26.86
C GLY A 340 -18.96 -35.39 -25.57
N LYS A 341 -18.20 -35.38 -24.46
CA LYS A 341 -18.60 -34.74 -23.19
C LYS A 341 -18.45 -33.21 -23.27
N ILE A 342 -17.63 -32.70 -24.18
CA ILE A 342 -17.49 -31.29 -24.53
C ILE A 342 -17.74 -31.11 -26.02
N LYS A 343 -18.63 -30.17 -26.37
CA LYS A 343 -18.88 -29.79 -27.74
C LYS A 343 -18.16 -28.49 -28.07
N MET A 344 -17.28 -28.52 -29.07
CA MET A 344 -16.49 -27.36 -29.53
C MET A 344 -17.26 -26.47 -30.51
N GLN A 345 -18.49 -26.09 -30.13
CA GLN A 345 -19.32 -25.14 -30.87
C GLN A 345 -19.92 -24.14 -29.89
N LEU A 346 -20.14 -22.91 -30.33
CA LEU A 346 -20.76 -21.89 -29.50
C LEU A 346 -22.22 -22.28 -29.20
N ASN A 347 -22.59 -22.21 -27.93
CA ASN A 347 -23.96 -22.40 -27.49
C ASN A 347 -24.66 -21.05 -27.49
N ASN A 348 -25.41 -20.78 -28.57
CA ASN A 348 -26.06 -19.48 -28.77
C ASN A 348 -27.00 -19.11 -27.62
N GLU A 349 -27.83 -20.03 -27.13
CA GLU A 349 -28.76 -19.78 -26.00
C GLU A 349 -28.03 -19.30 -24.73
N LYS A 350 -26.92 -19.95 -24.37
CA LYS A 350 -26.10 -19.53 -23.23
C LYS A 350 -25.34 -18.23 -23.52
N GLN A 351 -24.92 -18.03 -24.77
CA GLN A 351 -24.21 -16.82 -25.19
C GLN A 351 -25.11 -15.58 -25.16
N GLN A 352 -26.41 -15.71 -25.47
CA GLN A 352 -27.36 -14.58 -25.43
C GLN A 352 -27.41 -13.90 -24.06
N ARG A 353 -27.15 -14.62 -22.96
CA ARG A 353 -27.04 -14.06 -21.58
C ARG A 353 -25.91 -13.06 -21.40
N HIS A 354 -25.05 -12.92 -22.39
CA HIS A 354 -23.86 -12.08 -22.43
C HIS A 354 -23.86 -11.15 -23.65
N ILE A 355 -25.01 -10.93 -24.28
CA ILE A 355 -25.17 -9.98 -25.38
C ILE A 355 -26.23 -8.96 -24.96
N LEU A 356 -25.93 -7.67 -25.11
CA LEU A 356 -26.86 -6.61 -24.70
C LEU A 356 -28.19 -6.70 -25.45
N ASN A 357 -29.26 -6.29 -24.78
CA ASN A 357 -30.63 -6.17 -25.33
C ASN A 357 -31.30 -7.48 -25.75
N THR A 358 -30.74 -8.63 -25.39
CA THR A 358 -31.42 -9.92 -25.57
C THR A 358 -32.38 -10.19 -24.41
N ASN A 359 -33.39 -11.01 -24.66
CA ASN A 359 -34.33 -11.41 -23.61
C ASN A 359 -33.60 -12.12 -22.46
N GLU A 360 -32.63 -12.97 -22.78
CA GLU A 360 -31.82 -13.72 -21.84
C GLU A 360 -30.89 -12.83 -20.99
N TYR A 361 -30.32 -11.78 -21.58
CA TYR A 361 -29.51 -10.80 -20.86
C TYR A 361 -30.37 -9.97 -19.90
N ASN A 362 -31.52 -9.48 -20.37
CA ASN A 362 -32.45 -8.71 -19.55
C ASN A 362 -33.00 -9.55 -18.39
N ASN A 363 -33.38 -10.79 -18.66
CA ASN A 363 -33.82 -11.74 -17.63
C ASN A 363 -32.71 -12.01 -16.59
N LYS A 364 -31.45 -12.15 -17.02
CA LYS A 364 -30.32 -12.33 -16.11
C LYS A 364 -30.02 -11.07 -15.29
N LYS A 365 -30.14 -9.89 -15.90
CA LYS A 365 -29.98 -8.60 -15.24
C LYS A 365 -31.02 -8.39 -14.13
N ASN A 366 -32.27 -8.76 -14.39
CA ASN A 366 -33.37 -8.55 -13.44
C ASN A 366 -33.37 -9.57 -12.28
N ASN A 367 -32.85 -10.78 -12.51
CA ASN A 367 -32.86 -11.87 -11.52
C ASN A 367 -31.54 -12.07 -10.77
N SER A 368 -30.56 -11.17 -10.91
CA SER A 368 -29.25 -11.30 -10.27
C SER A 368 -28.88 -10.07 -9.47
N SER A 369 -28.27 -10.28 -8.30
CA SER A 369 -27.70 -9.21 -7.46
C SER A 369 -26.52 -8.48 -8.12
N PHE A 370 -25.98 -9.02 -9.23
CA PHE A 370 -24.85 -8.44 -9.96
C PHE A 370 -25.20 -8.24 -11.43
N LEU A 371 -24.80 -7.10 -12.00
CA LEU A 371 -25.00 -6.85 -13.41
C LEU A 371 -24.16 -7.81 -14.27
N PRO A 372 -24.75 -8.42 -15.33
CA PRO A 372 -24.03 -9.34 -16.18
C PRO A 372 -22.96 -8.63 -17.03
N SER A 373 -21.83 -9.31 -17.21
CA SER A 373 -20.80 -8.94 -18.19
C SER A 373 -21.29 -9.25 -19.60
N TYR A 374 -20.97 -8.39 -20.57
CA TYR A 374 -21.47 -8.50 -21.94
C TYR A 374 -20.36 -8.37 -23.00
N ILE A 375 -20.52 -9.12 -24.08
CA ILE A 375 -19.69 -9.13 -25.27
C ILE A 375 -20.13 -8.01 -26.21
N THR A 376 -19.16 -7.41 -26.90
CA THR A 376 -19.37 -6.37 -27.92
C THR A 376 -18.99 -6.83 -29.33
N ILE A 377 -18.36 -7.99 -29.48
CA ILE A 377 -17.97 -8.57 -30.77
C ILE A 377 -18.98 -9.63 -31.24
N ASP A 378 -18.94 -9.94 -32.53
CA ASP A 378 -19.88 -10.89 -33.14
C ASP A 378 -19.71 -12.32 -32.59
N SER A 379 -20.82 -13.06 -32.52
CA SER A 379 -20.84 -14.44 -32.01
C SER A 379 -20.06 -15.42 -32.90
N ASN A 380 -20.07 -15.24 -34.22
CA ASN A 380 -19.26 -16.09 -35.11
C ASN A 380 -17.78 -15.76 -34.95
N GLU A 381 -17.46 -14.49 -34.73
CA GLU A 381 -16.09 -14.03 -34.51
C GLU A 381 -15.52 -14.58 -33.20
N ILE A 382 -16.25 -14.50 -32.09
CA ILE A 382 -15.82 -15.08 -30.81
C ILE A 382 -15.70 -16.60 -30.91
N GLU A 383 -16.59 -17.28 -31.65
CA GLU A 383 -16.51 -18.72 -31.86
C GLU A 383 -15.24 -19.11 -32.62
N LYS A 384 -14.96 -18.42 -33.74
CA LYS A 384 -13.77 -18.65 -34.56
C LYS A 384 -12.49 -18.44 -33.76
N MET A 385 -12.40 -17.35 -33.01
CA MET A 385 -11.24 -17.05 -32.17
C MET A 385 -11.07 -18.08 -31.05
N THR A 386 -12.16 -18.47 -30.39
CA THR A 386 -12.10 -19.46 -29.31
C THR A 386 -11.64 -20.83 -29.82
N LYS A 387 -12.09 -21.24 -31.01
CA LYS A 387 -11.63 -22.49 -31.64
C LYS A 387 -10.15 -22.47 -32.02
N LYS A 388 -9.64 -21.33 -32.49
CA LYS A 388 -8.24 -21.16 -32.87
C LYS A 388 -7.30 -21.23 -31.66
N GLU A 389 -7.64 -20.52 -30.60
CA GLU A 389 -6.78 -20.34 -29.42
C GLU A 389 -7.00 -21.43 -28.35
N PHE A 390 -7.86 -22.41 -28.61
CA PHE A 390 -8.36 -23.37 -27.62
C PHE A 390 -7.27 -24.19 -26.91
N ILE A 391 -6.17 -24.52 -27.60
CA ILE A 391 -5.10 -25.39 -27.09
C ILE A 391 -3.99 -24.56 -26.39
N ASP A 392 -3.83 -23.31 -26.83
CA ASP A 392 -2.65 -22.50 -26.50
C ASP A 392 -2.74 -21.87 -25.11
N PHE A 393 -3.95 -21.74 -24.55
CA PHE A 393 -4.15 -21.09 -23.25
C PHE A 393 -4.26 -22.05 -22.05
N PRO A 394 -3.82 -21.63 -20.85
CA PRO A 394 -4.03 -22.37 -19.61
C PRO A 394 -5.52 -22.61 -19.32
N VAL A 395 -5.84 -23.86 -19.02
CA VAL A 395 -7.16 -24.31 -18.57
C VAL A 395 -7.28 -24.17 -17.05
N LEU A 396 -8.50 -23.99 -16.53
CA LEU A 396 -8.73 -24.00 -15.09
C LEU A 396 -8.86 -25.45 -14.61
N PHE A 397 -8.13 -25.79 -13.55
CA PHE A 397 -8.10 -27.10 -12.94
C PHE A 397 -8.40 -27.02 -11.43
N ASP A 398 -8.77 -28.15 -10.83
CA ASP A 398 -8.89 -28.29 -9.37
C ASP A 398 -7.54 -28.60 -8.71
N ASP A 399 -7.54 -28.74 -7.38
CA ASP A 399 -6.31 -28.96 -6.63
C ASP A 399 -5.65 -30.33 -6.95
N GLU A 400 -6.37 -31.22 -7.63
CA GLU A 400 -5.91 -32.53 -8.12
C GLU A 400 -5.47 -32.51 -9.60
N GLY A 401 -5.59 -31.36 -10.26
CA GLY A 401 -5.21 -31.18 -11.67
C GLY A 401 -6.26 -31.66 -12.68
N ASN A 402 -7.50 -31.89 -12.25
CA ASN A 402 -8.58 -32.26 -13.14
C ASN A 402 -9.23 -31.00 -13.75
N PHE A 403 -9.66 -31.10 -15.00
CA PHE A 403 -10.17 -29.97 -15.77
C PHE A 403 -11.56 -29.50 -15.29
N ARG A 404 -11.66 -28.24 -14.85
CA ARG A 404 -12.91 -27.62 -14.36
C ARG A 404 -13.89 -27.19 -15.46
N LYS A 405 -13.72 -27.67 -16.70
CA LYS A 405 -14.54 -27.29 -17.86
C LYS A 405 -14.56 -25.77 -18.13
N LYS A 406 -13.47 -25.08 -17.79
CA LYS A 406 -13.34 -23.63 -17.97
C LYS A 406 -11.94 -23.24 -18.39
N GLN A 407 -11.80 -22.26 -19.26
CA GLN A 407 -10.51 -21.71 -19.71
C GLN A 407 -10.56 -20.18 -19.68
N VAL A 408 -9.43 -19.51 -19.47
CA VAL A 408 -9.34 -18.06 -19.63
C VAL A 408 -8.45 -17.77 -20.82
N ILE A 409 -9.02 -17.18 -21.86
CA ILE A 409 -8.34 -16.88 -23.12
C ILE A 409 -8.10 -15.37 -23.19
N ASP A 410 -6.90 -14.97 -23.63
CA ASP A 410 -6.60 -13.60 -24.02
C ASP A 410 -6.77 -13.46 -25.55
N TYR A 411 -7.88 -12.84 -25.95
CA TYR A 411 -8.25 -12.68 -27.35
C TYR A 411 -7.45 -11.58 -28.08
N LYS A 412 -6.48 -10.94 -27.41
CA LYS A 412 -5.58 -9.90 -27.94
C LYS A 412 -6.25 -8.59 -28.38
N LYS A 413 -7.59 -8.56 -28.49
CA LYS A 413 -8.43 -7.38 -28.74
C LYS A 413 -9.56 -7.32 -27.72
N ILE A 414 -10.18 -6.15 -27.58
CA ILE A 414 -11.31 -5.96 -26.67
C ILE A 414 -12.49 -6.79 -27.18
N ILE A 415 -13.04 -7.65 -26.31
CA ILE A 415 -14.16 -8.53 -26.64
C ILE A 415 -15.47 -8.11 -25.98
N GLY A 416 -15.42 -7.25 -24.97
CA GLY A 416 -16.59 -6.82 -24.22
C GLY A 416 -16.24 -6.11 -22.93
N LYS A 417 -17.24 -5.95 -22.07
CA LYS A 417 -17.09 -5.32 -20.75
C LYS A 417 -17.44 -6.30 -19.62
N SER A 418 -16.54 -6.38 -18.65
CA SER A 418 -16.75 -7.13 -17.42
C SER A 418 -17.28 -6.21 -16.33
N TYR A 419 -18.29 -6.65 -15.57
CA TYR A 419 -18.83 -5.90 -14.44
C TYR A 419 -18.11 -6.29 -13.15
N VAL A 420 -17.33 -5.37 -12.60
CA VAL A 420 -16.51 -5.58 -11.40
C VAL A 420 -16.61 -4.34 -10.51
N ASN A 421 -16.84 -4.51 -9.20
CA ASN A 421 -16.87 -3.44 -8.20
C ASN A 421 -17.77 -2.24 -8.58
N GLY A 422 -18.96 -2.51 -9.13
CA GLY A 422 -19.93 -1.46 -9.47
C GLY A 422 -19.72 -0.78 -10.83
N LYS A 423 -18.70 -1.19 -11.62
CA LYS A 423 -18.36 -0.55 -12.90
C LYS A 423 -18.16 -1.57 -14.01
N TYR A 424 -18.44 -1.15 -15.25
CA TYR A 424 -18.09 -1.89 -16.46
C TYR A 424 -16.69 -1.51 -16.91
N ILE A 425 -15.82 -2.50 -17.07
CA ILE A 425 -14.44 -2.33 -17.50
C ILE A 425 -14.23 -3.14 -18.78
N GLU A 426 -13.65 -2.50 -19.80
CA GLU A 426 -13.32 -3.16 -21.06
C GLU A 426 -12.25 -4.23 -20.84
N THR A 427 -12.40 -5.37 -21.50
CA THR A 427 -11.47 -6.49 -21.35
C THR A 427 -11.20 -7.22 -22.66
N LYS A 428 -9.96 -7.71 -22.76
CA LYS A 428 -9.51 -8.63 -23.81
C LYS A 428 -9.60 -10.09 -23.38
N LEU A 429 -9.86 -10.34 -22.10
CA LEU A 429 -9.91 -11.67 -21.52
C LEU A 429 -11.35 -12.20 -21.54
N GLY A 430 -11.52 -13.43 -22.00
CA GLY A 430 -12.79 -14.15 -21.93
C GLY A 430 -12.63 -15.44 -21.12
N LYS A 431 -13.52 -15.65 -20.17
CA LYS A 431 -13.68 -16.94 -19.49
C LYS A 431 -14.63 -17.79 -20.31
N VAL A 432 -14.11 -18.88 -20.86
CA VAL A 432 -14.86 -19.85 -21.66
C VAL A 432 -15.37 -20.95 -20.74
N HIS A 433 -16.66 -21.27 -20.85
CA HIS A 433 -17.33 -22.32 -20.10
C HIS A 433 -17.76 -23.45 -21.04
N TYR A 434 -17.22 -24.65 -20.86
CA TYR A 434 -17.48 -25.80 -21.70
C TYR A 434 -18.58 -26.71 -21.14
N SER A 435 -19.36 -27.30 -22.04
CA SER A 435 -20.39 -28.28 -21.70
C SER A 435 -20.68 -29.21 -22.88
N LYS A 436 -21.51 -30.23 -22.64
CA LYS A 436 -21.99 -31.14 -23.69
C LYS A 436 -22.78 -30.42 -24.80
N THR A 437 -23.43 -29.30 -24.47
CA THR A 437 -24.26 -28.53 -25.42
C THR A 437 -23.49 -27.44 -26.17
N GLY A 438 -22.18 -27.30 -25.94
CA GLY A 438 -21.36 -26.24 -26.51
C GLY A 438 -20.64 -25.42 -25.44
N PHE A 439 -19.95 -24.37 -25.86
CA PHE A 439 -19.31 -23.39 -24.99
C PHE A 439 -19.97 -22.02 -25.06
N HIS A 440 -19.78 -21.19 -24.03
CA HIS A 440 -20.08 -19.77 -24.08
C HIS A 440 -18.95 -18.98 -23.43
N VAL A 441 -18.80 -17.73 -23.82
CA VAL A 441 -17.72 -16.84 -23.39
C VAL A 441 -18.29 -15.71 -22.55
N VAL A 442 -17.62 -15.45 -21.43
CA VAL A 442 -17.95 -14.38 -20.50
C VAL A 442 -16.77 -13.41 -20.40
N PRO A 443 -16.94 -12.11 -20.67
CA PRO A 443 -15.89 -11.12 -20.46
C PRO A 443 -15.38 -11.18 -19.01
N TYR A 444 -14.07 -11.27 -18.85
CA TYR A 444 -13.43 -11.56 -17.57
C TYR A 444 -12.33 -10.56 -17.24
N ILE A 445 -12.11 -10.30 -15.96
CA ILE A 445 -10.97 -9.54 -15.44
C ILE A 445 -10.33 -10.39 -14.36
N LYS A 446 -9.00 -10.55 -14.42
CA LYS A 446 -8.25 -11.20 -13.35
C LYS A 446 -8.37 -10.32 -12.11
N LYS A 447 -8.80 -10.90 -10.99
CA LYS A 447 -8.70 -10.23 -9.69
C LYS A 447 -7.20 -10.25 -9.33
N GLU A 448 -6.62 -9.07 -9.16
CA GLU A 448 -5.25 -8.89 -8.67
C GLU A 448 -5.12 -9.35 -7.21
#